data_AF-A0A818FTH3-F1
#
_entry.id   AF-A0A818FTH3-F1
#
_cell.length_a   1.000
_cell.length_b   1.000
_cell.length_c   1.000
_cell.angle_alpha   90.00
_cell.angle_beta   90.00
_cell.angle_gamma   90.00
#
_symmetry.space_group_name_H-M   'P 1'
#
loop_
_entity.id
_entity.type
_entity.pdbx_description
1 polymer ?
#
loop_
_entity_poly.entity_id
_entity_poly.type
_entity_poly.pdbx_seq_one_letter_code
_entity_poly.pdbx_strand_id
1 'polypeptide(L)'
;LQKILMISVYIVQFNEDHALSLMICVEDGWDITAQFISISELLLDPYYRIFEGFHTLIEHEWFAFGHRFSHRSNQTATNTIGFATIFLQFLDLVHQVRFIKMNYS
;
A
#
# COMPACT_ATOMS: atom_id res chain seq x y z
N LEU A 1 -4.87 -2.74 -9.79
CA LEU A 1 -3.74 -3.56 -9.30
C LEU A 1 -2.48 -3.28 -10.10
N GLN A 2 -2.33 -3.76 -11.34
CA GLN A 2 -1.11 -3.56 -12.14
C GLN A 2 -0.69 -2.09 -12.28
N LYS A 3 -1.65 -1.15 -12.45
CA LYS A 3 -1.35 0.30 -12.50
C LYS A 3 -0.75 0.84 -11.19
N ILE A 4 -1.25 0.40 -10.04
CA ILE A 4 -0.74 0.83 -8.72
C ILE A 4 0.71 0.38 -8.59
N LEU A 5 0.98 -0.89 -8.88
CA LEU A 5 2.32 -1.46 -8.84
C LEU A 5 3.30 -0.73 -9.77
N MET A 6 2.90 -0.46 -11.02
CA MET A 6 3.74 0.26 -11.98
C MET A 6 4.06 1.69 -11.52
N ILE A 7 3.07 2.40 -11.00
CA ILE A 7 3.26 3.78 -10.50
C ILE A 7 4.14 3.77 -9.25
N SER A 8 3.95 2.83 -8.31
CA SER A 8 4.82 2.70 -7.14
C SER A 8 6.28 2.43 -7.54
N VAL A 9 6.53 1.51 -8.48
CA VAL A 9 7.89 1.26 -8.99
C VAL A 9 8.49 2.52 -9.64
N TYR A 10 7.71 3.25 -10.44
CA TYR A 10 8.18 4.49 -11.06
C TYR A 10 8.53 5.57 -10.01
N ILE A 11 7.67 5.76 -9.01
CA ILE A 11 7.88 6.73 -7.92
C ILE A 11 9.15 6.40 -7.13
N VAL A 12 9.35 5.12 -6.82
CA VAL A 12 10.54 4.66 -6.09
C VAL A 12 11.81 4.89 -6.89
N GLN A 13 11.82 4.50 -8.17
CA GLN A 13 12.95 4.74 -9.07
C GLN A 13 13.25 6.25 -9.20
N PHE A 14 12.22 7.07 -9.38
CA PHE A 14 12.35 8.52 -9.51
C PHE A 14 12.87 9.17 -8.22
N ASN A 15 12.45 8.67 -7.04
CA ASN A 15 12.97 9.12 -5.76
C ASN A 15 14.47 8.80 -5.63
N GLU A 16 14.88 7.58 -5.97
CA GLU A 16 16.30 7.17 -5.95
C GLU A 16 17.17 8.00 -6.90
N ASP A 17 16.69 8.25 -8.12
CA ASP A 17 17.46 8.95 -9.15
C ASP A 17 17.62 10.46 -8.85
N HIS A 18 16.69 11.06 -8.10
CA HIS A 18 16.63 12.52 -7.91
C HIS A 18 16.69 13.00 -6.45
N ALA A 19 16.65 12.10 -5.46
CA ALA A 19 16.62 12.40 -4.03
C ALA A 19 15.52 13.42 -3.62
N LEU A 20 14.33 13.28 -4.20
CA LEU A 20 13.21 14.21 -4.00
C LEU A 20 12.17 13.67 -3.01
N SER A 21 11.61 14.55 -2.17
CA SER A 21 10.44 14.21 -1.37
C SER A 21 9.17 14.23 -2.24
N LEU A 22 8.37 13.17 -2.17
CA LEU A 22 7.14 13.02 -2.96
C LEU A 22 5.92 13.01 -2.05
N MET A 23 4.85 13.69 -2.48
CA MET A 23 3.56 13.71 -1.78
C MET A 23 2.53 12.94 -2.60
N ILE A 24 1.89 11.94 -1.99
CA ILE A 24 0.81 11.16 -2.60
C ILE A 24 -0.50 11.56 -1.91
N CYS A 25 -1.47 12.04 -2.70
CA CYS A 25 -2.80 12.39 -2.21
C CYS A 25 -3.85 11.86 -3.20
N VAL A 26 -4.68 10.93 -2.74
CA VAL A 26 -5.77 10.35 -3.55
C VAL A 26 -7.08 10.46 -2.77
N GLU A 27 -8.01 11.25 -3.31
CA GLU A 27 -9.37 11.45 -2.80
C GLU A 27 -9.42 11.63 -1.28
N ASP A 28 -10.19 10.79 -0.57
CA ASP A 28 -10.34 10.86 0.88
C ASP A 28 -9.12 10.33 1.67
N GLY A 29 -8.15 9.69 1.00
CA GLY A 29 -6.86 9.35 1.59
C GLY A 29 -6.76 8.05 2.39
N TRP A 30 -7.84 7.28 2.57
CA TRP A 30 -7.88 6.11 3.47
C TRP A 30 -7.90 4.74 2.78
N ASP A 31 -8.01 4.69 1.44
CA ASP A 31 -8.02 3.44 0.67
C ASP A 31 -6.82 3.37 -0.28
N ILE A 32 -6.86 4.11 -1.38
CA ILE A 32 -5.85 4.04 -2.45
C ILE A 32 -4.51 4.61 -1.96
N THR A 33 -4.51 5.66 -1.14
CA THR A 33 -3.29 6.22 -0.55
C THR A 33 -2.58 5.20 0.33
N ALA A 34 -3.30 4.50 1.23
CA ALA A 34 -2.74 3.45 2.07
C ALA A 34 -2.11 2.32 1.24
N GLN A 35 -2.78 1.89 0.15
CA GLN A 35 -2.22 0.93 -0.80
C GLN A 35 -0.93 1.45 -1.45
N PHE A 36 -0.92 2.68 -1.93
CA PHE A 36 0.23 3.26 -2.63
C PHE A 36 1.45 3.44 -1.73
N ILE A 37 1.24 3.99 -0.53
CA ILE A 37 2.32 4.21 0.43
C ILE A 37 2.88 2.87 0.89
N SER A 38 2.01 1.93 1.28
CA SER A 38 2.45 0.60 1.74
C SER A 38 3.28 -0.15 0.68
N ILE A 39 2.88 -0.10 -0.59
CA ILE A 39 3.64 -0.74 -1.66
C ILE A 39 4.97 0.01 -1.91
N SER A 40 4.96 1.34 -1.90
CA SER A 40 6.20 2.11 -2.09
C SER A 40 7.21 1.85 -0.97
N GLU A 41 6.75 1.78 0.27
CA GLU A 41 7.59 1.44 1.44
C GLU A 41 8.14 0.02 1.37
N LEU A 42 7.34 -0.96 0.96
CA LEU A 42 7.81 -2.33 0.69
C LEU A 42 8.87 -2.41 -0.40
N LEU A 43 8.82 -1.48 -1.37
CA LEU A 43 9.81 -1.41 -2.43
C LEU A 43 11.10 -0.72 -1.93
N LEU A 44 10.98 0.37 -1.17
CA LEU A 44 12.09 1.21 -0.70
C LEU A 44 12.89 0.61 0.45
N ASP A 45 12.22 0.11 1.49
CA ASP A 45 12.88 -0.30 2.74
C ASP A 45 12.77 -1.82 2.96
N PRO A 46 13.90 -2.56 2.97
CA PRO A 46 13.92 -3.98 3.31
C PRO A 46 13.29 -4.32 4.66
N TYR A 47 13.29 -3.39 5.62
CA TYR A 47 12.67 -3.59 6.94
C TYR A 47 11.21 -4.00 6.82
N TYR A 48 10.42 -3.36 5.96
CA TYR A 48 9.00 -3.68 5.82
C TYR A 48 8.73 -5.06 5.19
N ARG A 49 9.78 -5.76 4.71
CA ARG A 49 9.69 -7.10 4.12
C ARG A 49 9.90 -8.23 5.14
N ILE A 50 10.31 -7.92 6.37
CA ILE A 50 10.32 -8.89 7.48
C ILE A 50 8.99 -8.84 8.25
N PHE A 51 8.72 -9.85 9.09
CA PHE A 51 7.42 -9.99 9.76
C PHE A 51 7.09 -8.78 10.66
N GLU A 52 8.04 -8.36 11.49
CA GLU A 52 7.90 -7.23 12.40
C GLU A 52 7.70 -5.91 11.64
N GLY A 53 8.46 -5.71 10.57
CA GLY A 53 8.32 -4.52 9.73
C GLY A 53 7.00 -4.51 8.98
N PHE A 54 6.56 -5.64 8.43
CA PHE A 54 5.26 -5.74 7.77
C PHE A 54 4.09 -5.49 8.73
N HIS A 55 4.19 -5.95 9.98
CA HIS A 55 3.21 -5.64 11.02
C HIS A 55 3.18 -4.13 11.30
N THR A 56 4.36 -3.52 11.48
CA THR A 56 4.53 -2.09 11.70
C THR A 56 3.93 -1.28 10.54
N LEU A 57 4.13 -1.72 9.30
CA LEU A 57 3.56 -1.11 8.10
C LEU A 57 2.02 -1.10 8.15
N ILE A 58 1.41 -2.24 8.51
CA ILE A 58 -0.05 -2.34 8.61
C ILE A 58 -0.59 -1.45 9.74
N GLU A 59 0.07 -1.44 10.90
CA GLU A 59 -0.33 -0.60 12.04
C GLU A 59 -0.33 0.89 11.69
N HIS A 60 0.71 1.36 11.00
CA HIS A 60 0.78 2.77 10.60
C HIS A 60 -0.17 3.06 9.43
N GLU A 61 0.04 2.44 8.27
CA GLU A 61 -0.61 2.87 7.02
C GLU A 61 -2.08 2.47 6.91
N TRP A 62 -2.49 1.41 7.60
CA TRP A 62 -3.87 0.92 7.50
C TRP A 62 -4.69 1.28 8.74
N PHE A 63 -4.15 1.07 9.94
CA PHE A 63 -4.90 1.35 11.16
C PHE A 63 -4.80 2.82 11.57
N ALA A 64 -3.59 3.40 11.68
CA ALA A 64 -3.42 4.77 12.15
C ALA A 64 -3.98 5.81 11.16
N PHE A 65 -3.82 5.59 9.85
CA PHE A 65 -4.37 6.46 8.81
C PHE A 65 -5.84 6.15 8.43
N GLY A 66 -6.49 5.25 9.17
CA GLY A 66 -7.96 5.19 9.22
C GLY A 66 -8.64 4.40 8.10
N HIS A 67 -7.99 3.39 7.52
CA HIS A 67 -8.66 2.47 6.60
C HIS A 67 -9.88 1.83 7.30
N ARG A 68 -11.08 1.99 6.71
CA ARG A 68 -12.33 1.57 7.37
C ARG A 68 -12.63 0.09 7.08
N PHE A 69 -11.82 -0.80 7.65
CA PHE A 69 -11.92 -2.26 7.49
C PHE A 69 -13.36 -2.78 7.67
N SER A 70 -14.07 -2.31 8.71
CA SER A 70 -15.45 -2.75 9.02
C SER A 70 -16.46 -2.37 7.93
N HIS A 71 -16.31 -1.16 7.37
CA HIS A 71 -17.14 -0.66 6.28
C HIS A 71 -16.81 -1.37 4.95
N ARG A 72 -15.52 -1.55 4.65
CA ARG A 72 -15.05 -2.19 3.42
C ARG A 72 -15.31 -3.70 3.38
N SER A 73 -15.37 -4.36 4.55
CA SER A 73 -15.62 -5.80 4.68
C SER A 73 -17.10 -6.16 4.90
N ASN A 74 -18.02 -5.20 4.76
CA ASN A 74 -19.46 -5.38 5.01
C ASN A 74 -19.79 -5.98 6.39
N GLN A 75 -18.98 -5.66 7.41
CA GLN A 75 -19.19 -6.13 8.79
C GLN A 75 -20.26 -5.31 9.53
N THR A 76 -20.71 -4.20 8.94
CA THR A 76 -21.82 -3.37 9.45
C THR A 76 -23.06 -3.60 8.60
N ALA A 77 -24.12 -4.14 9.19
CA ALA A 77 -25.34 -4.63 8.52
C ALA A 77 -26.19 -3.57 7.79
N THR A 78 -25.76 -2.31 7.70
CA THR A 78 -26.64 -1.19 7.36
C THR A 78 -26.43 -0.59 5.98
N ASN A 79 -25.34 -0.89 5.24
CA ASN A 79 -25.16 -0.35 3.88
C ASN A 79 -24.16 -1.14 3.02
N THR A 80 -24.62 -1.75 1.91
CA THR A 80 -23.79 -2.55 0.99
C THR A 80 -22.95 -1.70 0.02
N ILE A 81 -23.22 -0.40 -0.06
CA ILE A 81 -22.56 0.54 -0.98
C ILE A 81 -21.06 0.73 -0.63
N GLY A 82 -20.65 0.34 0.58
CA GLY A 82 -19.29 0.48 1.09
C GLY A 82 -18.34 -0.68 0.84
N PHE A 83 -18.83 -1.84 0.37
CA PHE A 83 -18.03 -3.04 0.24
C PHE A 83 -16.95 -2.89 -0.84
N ALA A 84 -15.68 -3.06 -0.47
CA ALA A 84 -14.57 -3.10 -1.41
C ALA A 84 -13.43 -3.94 -0.84
N THR A 85 -12.76 -4.71 -1.70
CA THR A 85 -11.69 -5.63 -1.32
C THR A 85 -10.32 -4.96 -1.24
N ILE A 86 -10.24 -3.73 -0.71
CA ILE A 86 -9.04 -2.88 -0.74
C ILE A 86 -7.84 -3.53 -0.04
N PHE A 87 -8.02 -4.10 1.15
CA PHE A 87 -6.92 -4.78 1.84
C PHE A 87 -6.52 -6.09 1.14
N LEU A 88 -7.47 -6.85 0.60
CA LEU A 88 -7.15 -8.06 -0.17
C LEU A 88 -6.39 -7.73 -1.46
N GLN A 89 -6.76 -6.64 -2.12
CA GLN A 89 -6.03 -6.08 -3.26
C GLN A 89 -4.59 -5.70 -2.89
N PHE A 90 -4.38 -5.13 -1.70
CA PHE A 90 -3.03 -4.89 -1.18
C PHE A 90 -2.26 -6.19 -0.98
N LEU A 91 -2.85 -7.21 -0.35
CA LEU A 91 -2.15 -8.49 -0.16
C LEU A 91 -1.77 -9.17 -1.50
N ASP A 92 -2.59 -9.02 -2.54
CA ASP A 92 -2.23 -9.45 -3.89
C ASP A 92 -1.06 -8.64 -4.47
N LEU A 93 -1.01 -7.33 -4.23
CA LEU A 93 0.15 -6.51 -4.61
C LEU A 93 1.42 -6.92 -3.84
N VAL A 94 1.33 -7.18 -2.54
CA VAL A 94 2.46 -7.71 -1.72
C VAL A 94 2.97 -9.02 -2.32
N HIS A 95 2.05 -9.91 -2.70
CA HIS A 95 2.41 -11.15 -3.38
C HIS A 95 3.19 -10.90 -4.67
N GLN A 96 2.74 -9.94 -5.49
CA GLN A 96 3.37 -9.57 -6.77
C GLN A 96 4.74 -8.90 -6.59
N VAL A 97 4.94 -8.09 -5.54
CA VAL A 97 6.23 -7.44 -5.23
C VAL A 97 7.36 -8.47 -5.10
N ARG A 98 7.07 -9.67 -4.59
CA ARG A 98 8.06 -10.76 -4.47
C ARG A 98 8.64 -11.23 -5.81
N PHE A 99 7.97 -10.95 -6.93
CA PHE A 99 8.42 -11.31 -8.27
C PHE A 99 9.07 -10.14 -9.03
N ILE A 100 9.04 -8.92 -8.46
CA ILE A 100 9.77 -7.79 -9.02
C ILE A 100 11.23 -7.97 -8.67
N LYS A 101 12.08 -8.11 -9.68
CA LYS A 101 13.53 -7.98 -9.51
C LYS A 101 13.84 -6.52 -9.23
N MET A 102 14.02 -6.18 -7.96
CA MET A 102 14.72 -4.95 -7.62
C MET A 102 16.19 -5.14 -7.96
N ASN A 103 16.84 -4.11 -8.49
CA ASN A 103 18.25 -4.16 -8.88
C ASN A 103 19.22 -4.26 -7.68
N TYR A 104 18.72 -4.58 -6.49
CA TYR A 104 19.46 -4.61 -5.24
C TYR A 104 19.24 -5.96 -4.54
N SER A 105 20.07 -6.94 -4.90
CA SER A 105 20.39 -8.12 -4.07
C SER A 105 21.89 -8.22 -3.90
#